data_AF-A0A8H5T3R9-F1
#
_entry.id   AF-A0A8H5T3R9-F1
#
_cell.length_a   1.000
_cell.length_b   1.000
_cell.length_c   1.000
_cell.angle_alpha   90.00
_cell.angle_beta   90.00
_cell.angle_gamma   90.00
#
_symmetry.space_group_name_H-M   'P 1'
#
loop_
_entity.id
_entity.type
_entity.pdbx_description
1 polymer ?
#
loop_
_entity_poly.entity_id
_entity_poly.type
_entity_poly.pdbx_seq_one_letter_code
_entity_poly.pdbx_strand_id
1 'polypeptide(L)'
;MINDSPKENGDHLGQNGHTVAQNGSGENRPKFTLKDTPVENQRPMRVVIIGAGFSGIYSTIRMTQRLRNIDLTVYEMNEETSGVWWLNRYPGLACDIPSYCYQFSFAPNPYWSSLYAPGAEIRAYMQDVAERYGANRFIKTSHQVTSATWDAEDKVWRLTVKNIKTGETFEDTANILVSAKGGLNQIAWPQIKGLKQFAGKLMHSGAWDESCDLKNKRVGIIGNGSSAIQILPAIQPLEGISVTCFARSPTWIIPAFGDIAMQKLGMDSSQTKFSRRHQEQLARQPEKYYRWRKTLEDEAATIYPLTLMGTDVQSGARELFRKQMEEKLEGRKDLQQIIPQFAPGCRRLTPGPGYLKALQQDDVTFISQRIEEITERGIKVVSGEEVDLDVLVCATGYDVEAPPSFEVTGRNGATLTEKWKPHFETYISLAVDEFPNFFLIGGPNCGLGSGSLLSVFEAQGDYIVKAIRKLQKEDYATIEAKPERVADFSQYIDEYFKGTVYTDECSSWYRAGRLGSRVVALWPGSSVQCLEVLRSPRWEDYKFESADPTGNLLRWIGNGWSQVLTEGDPSWFLDPDVVDAPDEGKPEDSEFYRRRPFSY
;
A
#
# COMPACT_ATOMS: atom_id res chain seq x y z
N MET A 1 75.06 -13.41 -32.95
CA MET A 1 75.69 -14.71 -33.25
C MET A 1 75.76 -15.45 -31.93
N ILE A 2 75.04 -16.52 -31.63
CA ILE A 2 74.43 -17.60 -32.42
C ILE A 2 73.20 -18.08 -31.62
N ASN A 3 72.18 -18.55 -32.36
CA ASN A 3 70.97 -19.20 -31.87
C ASN A 3 71.28 -20.41 -30.98
N ASP A 4 70.36 -20.76 -30.08
CA ASP A 4 69.87 -22.14 -30.02
C ASP A 4 68.50 -22.23 -29.32
N SER A 5 67.57 -22.85 -30.04
CA SER A 5 66.21 -23.19 -29.63
C SER A 5 66.19 -24.41 -28.70
N PRO A 6 65.24 -24.54 -27.77
CA PRO A 6 64.90 -25.84 -27.19
C PRO A 6 63.73 -26.50 -27.93
N LYS A 7 63.94 -27.79 -28.19
CA LYS A 7 63.04 -28.75 -28.83
C LYS A 7 61.82 -29.10 -27.96
N GLU A 8 60.75 -29.43 -28.66
CA GLU A 8 59.59 -30.20 -28.21
C GLU A 8 59.98 -31.57 -27.61
N ASN A 9 59.27 -31.95 -26.55
CA ASN A 9 59.02 -33.30 -26.03
C ASN A 9 57.87 -33.08 -25.02
N GLY A 10 56.78 -33.82 -24.94
CA GLY A 10 56.34 -35.06 -25.56
C GLY A 10 55.16 -35.53 -24.69
N ASP A 11 54.08 -35.93 -25.34
CA ASP A 11 52.84 -36.41 -24.75
C ASP A 11 53.03 -37.55 -23.74
N HIS A 12 52.39 -37.44 -22.57
CA HIS A 12 51.95 -38.60 -21.79
C HIS A 12 50.77 -38.21 -20.87
N LEU A 13 49.54 -38.41 -21.36
CA LEU A 13 48.37 -38.62 -20.48
C LEU A 13 47.65 -39.89 -20.93
N GLY A 14 47.61 -40.84 -19.99
CA GLY A 14 47.20 -42.22 -20.19
C GLY A 14 45.75 -42.39 -20.62
N GLN A 15 45.57 -43.36 -21.51
CA GLN A 15 44.29 -43.97 -21.83
C GLN A 15 43.79 -44.79 -20.62
N ASN A 16 42.71 -44.36 -19.98
CA ASN A 16 41.85 -45.24 -19.21
C ASN A 16 40.57 -45.48 -20.01
N GLY A 17 40.49 -46.68 -20.59
CA GLY A 17 39.30 -47.18 -21.25
C GLY A 17 38.20 -47.45 -20.23
N HIS A 18 37.11 -46.70 -20.32
CA HIS A 18 35.82 -47.11 -19.81
C HIS A 18 34.89 -47.38 -20.99
N THR A 19 34.61 -48.67 -21.18
CA THR A 19 33.64 -49.21 -22.11
C THR A 19 32.25 -48.69 -21.75
N VAL A 20 31.71 -47.80 -22.58
CA VAL A 20 30.32 -47.33 -22.46
C VAL A 20 29.42 -48.46 -22.94
N ALA A 21 28.66 -49.05 -22.02
CA ALA A 21 27.49 -49.84 -22.36
C ALA A 21 26.46 -48.92 -23.02
N GLN A 22 26.29 -49.05 -24.33
CA GLN A 22 25.14 -48.49 -25.04
C GLN A 22 23.87 -49.16 -24.53
N ASN A 23 23.03 -48.39 -23.84
CA ASN A 23 21.60 -48.71 -23.72
C ASN A 23 20.82 -47.51 -24.25
N GLY A 24 19.97 -47.79 -25.24
CA GLY A 24 19.20 -46.80 -25.96
C GLY A 24 17.97 -46.32 -25.21
N SER A 25 17.82 -45.00 -25.16
CA SER A 25 16.60 -44.26 -25.46
C SER A 25 17.01 -42.82 -25.73
N GLY A 26 17.08 -42.45 -27.01
CA GLY A 26 17.52 -41.12 -27.44
C GLY A 26 16.49 -40.05 -27.15
N GLU A 27 16.43 -39.57 -25.90
CA GLU A 27 16.00 -38.20 -25.63
C GLU A 27 17.19 -37.29 -25.91
N ASN A 28 17.02 -36.38 -26.86
CA ASN A 28 18.01 -35.40 -27.29
C ASN A 28 18.23 -34.36 -26.18
N ARG A 29 18.83 -34.76 -25.05
CA ARG A 29 19.09 -33.85 -23.93
C ARG A 29 20.15 -32.84 -24.39
N PRO A 30 19.86 -31.53 -24.34
CA PRO A 30 20.81 -30.50 -24.71
C PRO A 30 22.15 -30.69 -23.99
N LYS A 31 23.25 -30.50 -24.72
CA LYS A 31 24.61 -30.60 -24.16
C LYS A 31 24.76 -29.58 -23.03
N PHE A 32 25.18 -30.05 -21.85
CA PHE A 32 25.47 -29.17 -20.72
C PHE A 32 26.57 -28.17 -21.09
N THR A 33 26.30 -26.88 -20.94
CA THR A 33 27.24 -25.79 -21.23
C THR A 33 27.18 -24.72 -20.14
N LEU A 34 28.33 -24.08 -19.89
CA LEU A 34 28.41 -22.93 -18.99
C LEU A 34 27.96 -21.66 -19.73
N LYS A 35 27.42 -20.69 -18.98
CA LYS A 35 27.18 -19.34 -19.51
C LYS A 35 28.52 -18.62 -19.57
N ASP A 36 28.92 -18.13 -20.74
CA ASP A 36 30.18 -17.42 -20.91
C ASP A 36 30.10 -15.96 -20.45
N THR A 37 29.86 -15.79 -19.15
CA THR A 37 29.78 -14.52 -18.44
C THR A 37 30.13 -14.76 -16.97
N PRO A 38 30.70 -13.77 -16.25
CA PRO A 38 30.93 -13.88 -14.81
C PRO A 38 29.66 -14.13 -13.99
N VAL A 39 29.81 -14.59 -12.75
CA VAL A 39 28.72 -14.58 -11.75
C VAL A 39 28.28 -13.14 -11.46
N GLU A 40 27.02 -12.95 -11.02
CA GLU A 40 26.39 -11.63 -10.84
C GLU A 40 26.15 -10.83 -12.14
N ASN A 41 26.12 -11.52 -13.28
CA ASN A 41 25.71 -11.05 -14.60
C ASN A 41 24.19 -10.77 -14.73
N GLN A 42 23.66 -9.92 -13.86
CA GLN A 42 22.24 -9.56 -13.77
C GLN A 42 21.62 -9.36 -15.15
N ARG A 43 20.72 -10.27 -15.56
CA ARG A 43 20.07 -10.24 -16.88
C ARG A 43 19.30 -8.92 -17.08
N PRO A 44 19.34 -8.29 -18.28
CA PRO A 44 18.51 -7.14 -18.57
C PRO A 44 17.02 -7.46 -18.37
N MET A 45 16.30 -6.57 -17.68
CA MET A 45 14.85 -6.72 -17.49
C MET A 45 14.12 -5.39 -17.62
N ARG A 46 13.01 -5.39 -18.37
CA ARG A 46 12.09 -4.26 -18.44
C ARG A 46 11.04 -4.36 -17.32
N VAL A 47 10.89 -3.29 -16.55
CA VAL A 47 9.97 -3.20 -15.41
C VAL A 47 9.03 -2.03 -15.63
N VAL A 48 7.73 -2.28 -15.55
CA VAL A 48 6.71 -1.23 -15.59
C VAL A 48 5.95 -1.20 -14.27
N ILE A 49 5.80 0.00 -13.70
CA ILE A 49 5.00 0.26 -12.50
C ILE A 49 3.78 1.11 -12.89
N ILE A 50 2.60 0.75 -12.39
CA ILE A 50 1.35 1.51 -12.61
C ILE A 50 0.99 2.26 -11.34
N GLY A 51 1.08 3.60 -11.38
CA GLY A 51 0.77 4.51 -10.29
C GLY A 51 2.01 5.08 -9.59
N ALA A 52 1.98 6.39 -9.27
CA ALA A 52 3.04 7.15 -8.61
C ALA A 52 2.58 7.75 -7.27
N GLY A 53 1.83 6.97 -6.48
CA GLY A 53 1.62 7.21 -5.05
C GLY A 53 2.82 6.76 -4.20
N PHE A 54 2.60 6.58 -2.88
CA PHE A 54 3.66 6.11 -1.96
C PHE A 54 4.34 4.84 -2.47
N SER A 55 3.54 3.85 -2.86
CA SER A 55 4.01 2.55 -3.37
C SER A 55 4.88 2.68 -4.63
N GLY A 56 4.43 3.46 -5.62
CA GLY A 56 5.17 3.65 -6.87
C GLY A 56 6.48 4.42 -6.69
N ILE A 57 6.43 5.50 -5.89
CA ILE A 57 7.63 6.29 -5.55
C ILE A 57 8.64 5.42 -4.79
N TYR A 58 8.19 4.67 -3.77
CA TYR A 58 9.05 3.76 -3.02
C TYR A 58 9.74 2.74 -3.93
N SER A 59 8.95 2.03 -4.73
CA SER A 59 9.46 0.98 -5.61
C SER A 59 10.46 1.53 -6.61
N THR A 60 10.20 2.71 -7.19
CA THR A 60 11.14 3.36 -8.11
C THR A 60 12.49 3.63 -7.44
N ILE A 61 12.47 4.21 -6.23
CA ILE A 61 13.69 4.52 -5.47
C ILE A 61 14.44 3.23 -5.11
N ARG A 62 13.75 2.22 -4.58
CA ARG A 62 14.40 0.97 -4.16
C ARG A 62 14.91 0.13 -5.31
N MET A 63 14.17 0.05 -6.42
CA MET A 63 14.60 -0.66 -7.62
C MET A 63 15.85 -0.02 -8.21
N THR A 64 15.88 1.31 -8.35
CA THR A 64 17.08 1.99 -8.88
C THR A 64 18.27 1.95 -7.92
N GLN A 65 18.03 1.95 -6.61
CA GLN A 65 19.08 1.79 -5.61
C GLN A 65 19.69 0.38 -5.65
N ARG A 66 18.84 -0.67 -5.72
CA ARG A 66 19.23 -2.05 -5.38
C ARG A 66 19.34 -2.98 -6.59
N LEU A 67 18.72 -2.66 -7.72
CA LEU A 67 18.81 -3.48 -8.93
C LEU A 67 19.79 -2.85 -9.92
N ARG A 68 20.32 -3.69 -10.81
CA ARG A 68 21.20 -3.29 -11.92
C ARG A 68 20.58 -3.82 -13.20
N ASN A 69 20.89 -3.20 -14.33
CA ASN A 69 20.43 -3.66 -15.64
C ASN A 69 18.90 -3.79 -15.76
N ILE A 70 18.18 -2.82 -15.19
CA ILE A 70 16.73 -2.69 -15.37
C ILE A 70 16.41 -1.48 -16.24
N ASP A 71 15.45 -1.64 -17.14
CA ASP A 71 14.80 -0.56 -17.86
C ASP A 71 13.44 -0.29 -17.20
N LEU A 72 13.34 0.81 -16.46
CA LEU A 72 12.22 1.11 -15.57
C LEU A 72 11.37 2.24 -16.14
N THR A 73 10.05 2.07 -16.14
CA THR A 73 9.09 3.15 -16.41
C THR A 73 7.91 3.07 -15.44
N VAL A 74 7.44 4.22 -14.98
CA VAL A 74 6.23 4.35 -14.16
C VAL A 74 5.19 5.17 -14.92
N TYR A 75 3.98 4.65 -15.04
CA TYR A 75 2.86 5.37 -15.64
C TYR A 75 1.89 5.85 -14.55
N GLU A 76 1.67 7.16 -14.49
CA GLU A 76 0.72 7.81 -13.58
C GLU A 76 -0.35 8.55 -14.40
N MET A 77 -1.62 8.22 -14.18
CA MET A 77 -2.73 8.80 -14.95
C MET A 77 -2.99 10.26 -14.58
N ASN A 78 -2.68 10.66 -13.35
CA ASN A 78 -2.86 12.02 -12.87
C ASN A 78 -1.78 12.95 -13.43
N GLU A 79 -2.04 14.25 -13.42
CA GLU A 79 -1.08 15.26 -13.88
C GLU A 79 0.17 15.36 -13.01
N GLU A 80 0.08 14.88 -11.77
CA GLU A 80 1.11 14.95 -10.76
C GLU A 80 1.17 13.64 -9.95
N THR A 81 2.28 13.45 -9.24
CA THR A 81 2.46 12.31 -8.32
C THR A 81 1.66 12.49 -7.02
N SER A 82 1.79 11.54 -6.09
CA SER A 82 1.20 11.54 -4.73
C SER A 82 -0.14 10.82 -4.57
N GLY A 83 -0.69 10.22 -5.62
CA GLY A 83 -1.83 9.30 -5.55
C GLY A 83 -3.05 9.90 -4.84
N VAL A 84 -3.55 9.28 -3.77
CA VAL A 84 -4.73 9.75 -3.03
C VAL A 84 -4.58 11.17 -2.48
N TRP A 85 -3.35 11.60 -2.16
CA TRP A 85 -3.04 12.96 -1.71
C TRP A 85 -3.01 13.96 -2.86
N TRP A 86 -2.94 13.49 -4.10
CA TRP A 86 -3.27 14.29 -5.27
C TRP A 86 -4.77 14.33 -5.55
N LEU A 87 -5.47 13.19 -5.47
CA LEU A 87 -6.89 13.11 -5.81
C LEU A 87 -7.81 13.87 -4.85
N ASN A 88 -7.55 13.79 -3.55
CA ASN A 88 -8.42 14.40 -2.54
C ASN A 88 -8.02 15.86 -2.28
N ARG A 89 -9.02 16.75 -2.23
CA ARG A 89 -8.86 18.21 -2.04
C ARG A 89 -9.88 18.83 -1.08
N TYR A 90 -10.73 18.02 -0.46
CA TYR A 90 -11.78 18.54 0.40
C TYR A 90 -11.22 19.26 1.66
N PRO A 91 -11.93 20.27 2.20
CA PRO A 91 -11.53 20.97 3.42
C PRO A 91 -11.40 20.01 4.60
N GLY A 92 -10.33 20.18 5.38
CA GLY A 92 -10.04 19.31 6.54
C GLY A 92 -9.31 18.01 6.20
N LEU A 93 -9.01 17.73 4.92
CA LEU A 93 -8.22 16.58 4.51
C LEU A 93 -6.91 16.48 5.30
N ALA A 94 -6.77 15.43 6.10
CA ALA A 94 -5.58 15.15 6.90
C ALA A 94 -5.36 13.64 7.04
N CYS A 95 -4.13 13.25 7.39
CA CYS A 95 -3.84 11.87 7.78
C CYS A 95 -4.58 11.52 9.09
N ASP A 96 -5.03 10.27 9.21
CA ASP A 96 -5.69 9.76 10.41
C ASP A 96 -4.73 9.02 11.36
N ILE A 97 -3.44 8.96 11.04
CA ILE A 97 -2.36 8.47 11.91
C ILE A 97 -1.31 9.58 12.08
N PRO A 98 -0.54 9.61 13.18
CA PRO A 98 0.57 10.54 13.33
C PRO A 98 1.50 10.59 12.10
N SER A 99 1.74 11.79 11.57
CA SER A 99 2.53 12.06 10.35
C SER A 99 3.97 11.58 10.46
N TYR A 100 4.49 11.51 11.69
CA TYR A 100 5.80 10.95 11.98
C TYR A 100 5.87 9.42 11.74
N CYS A 101 4.73 8.73 11.72
CA CYS A 101 4.56 7.32 11.31
C CYS A 101 4.11 7.18 9.85
N TYR A 102 3.56 8.25 9.26
CA TYR A 102 3.04 8.27 7.90
C TYR A 102 4.01 8.99 6.94
N GLN A 103 5.21 8.44 6.84
CA GLN A 103 6.28 8.90 5.96
C GLN A 103 7.16 7.71 5.56
N PHE A 104 8.01 7.87 4.55
CA PHE A 104 8.99 6.84 4.23
C PHE A 104 9.99 6.64 5.36
N SER A 105 10.33 5.39 5.67
CA SER A 105 11.22 5.06 6.79
C SER A 105 12.61 5.67 6.62
N PHE A 106 13.07 5.75 5.37
CA PHE A 106 14.38 6.26 4.96
C PHE A 106 14.42 7.76 4.68
N ALA A 107 13.27 8.44 4.61
CA ALA A 107 13.18 9.87 4.35
C ALA A 107 12.37 10.57 5.45
N PRO A 108 12.84 10.57 6.71
CA PRO A 108 12.19 11.27 7.80
C PRO A 108 11.99 12.77 7.54
N ASN A 109 10.81 13.31 7.89
CA ASN A 109 10.50 14.74 7.84
C ASN A 109 10.27 15.31 9.25
N PRO A 110 11.22 16.10 9.80
CA PRO A 110 11.05 16.77 11.10
C PRO A 110 10.18 18.04 11.03
N TYR A 111 9.74 18.45 9.84
CA TYR A 111 9.02 19.70 9.61
C TYR A 111 7.50 19.57 9.52
N TRP A 112 6.93 18.45 9.98
CA TRP A 112 5.47 18.30 10.03
C TRP A 112 4.83 19.42 10.87
N SER A 113 3.86 20.14 10.29
CA SER A 113 3.13 21.25 10.94
C SER A 113 2.16 20.78 12.02
N SER A 114 1.77 19.52 11.96
CA SER A 114 0.77 18.93 12.84
C SER A 114 1.05 17.44 13.04
N LEU A 115 0.58 16.89 14.16
CA LEU A 115 0.56 15.45 14.43
C LEU A 115 -0.21 14.76 13.31
N TYR A 116 -1.32 15.35 12.88
CA TYR A 116 -2.08 14.95 11.70
C TYR A 116 -1.89 16.00 10.62
N ALA A 117 -0.95 15.76 9.70
CA ALA A 117 -0.56 16.72 8.68
C ALA A 117 -1.70 16.92 7.68
N PRO A 118 -1.96 18.17 7.25
CA PRO A 118 -2.87 18.45 6.14
C PRO A 118 -2.44 17.74 4.87
N GLY A 119 -3.40 17.33 4.04
CA GLY A 119 -3.13 16.56 2.82
C GLY A 119 -2.18 17.26 1.84
N ALA A 120 -2.24 18.60 1.76
CA ALA A 120 -1.32 19.39 0.93
C ALA A 120 0.14 19.28 1.39
N GLU A 121 0.38 19.15 2.69
CA GLU A 121 1.72 18.99 3.26
C GLU A 121 2.28 17.59 2.96
N ILE A 122 1.44 16.56 3.05
CA ILE A 122 1.80 15.18 2.70
C ILE A 122 2.13 15.06 1.21
N ARG A 123 1.32 15.68 0.34
CA ARG A 123 1.59 15.77 -1.10
C ARG A 123 2.95 16.43 -1.37
N ALA A 124 3.23 17.57 -0.74
CA ALA A 124 4.51 18.27 -0.90
C ALA A 124 5.70 17.41 -0.45
N TYR A 125 5.57 16.71 0.69
CA TYR A 125 6.58 15.77 1.17
C TYR A 125 6.86 14.65 0.15
N MET A 126 5.81 14.04 -0.43
CA MET A 126 5.97 12.96 -1.41
C MET A 126 6.66 13.43 -2.69
N GLN A 127 6.28 14.62 -3.19
CA GLN A 127 6.89 15.23 -4.37
C GLN A 127 8.37 15.54 -4.13
N ASP A 128 8.71 16.13 -2.98
CA ASP A 128 10.10 16.41 -2.59
C ASP A 128 10.93 15.12 -2.45
N VAL A 129 10.37 14.04 -1.88
CA VAL A 129 11.08 12.74 -1.83
C VAL A 129 11.28 12.17 -3.23
N ALA A 130 10.27 12.20 -4.10
CA ALA A 130 10.40 11.70 -5.46
C ALA A 130 11.47 12.46 -6.26
N GLU A 131 11.59 13.77 -6.05
CA GLU A 131 12.64 14.62 -6.62
C GLU A 131 14.02 14.31 -6.02
N ARG A 132 14.16 14.36 -4.68
CA ARG A 132 15.45 14.15 -3.97
C ARG A 132 16.13 12.85 -4.33
N TYR A 133 15.37 11.78 -4.51
CA TYR A 133 15.92 10.46 -4.85
C TYR A 133 15.84 10.15 -6.36
N GLY A 134 15.52 11.14 -7.19
CA GLY A 134 15.59 11.04 -8.65
C GLY A 134 14.57 10.09 -9.28
N ALA A 135 13.44 9.81 -8.59
CA ALA A 135 12.36 8.96 -9.08
C ALA A 135 11.62 9.59 -10.26
N ASN A 136 11.49 10.92 -10.29
CA ASN A 136 10.79 11.65 -11.35
C ASN A 136 11.32 11.36 -12.76
N ARG A 137 12.59 10.95 -12.90
CA ARG A 137 13.20 10.57 -14.19
C ARG A 137 12.53 9.36 -14.86
N PHE A 138 11.82 8.54 -14.07
CA PHE A 138 11.16 7.32 -14.53
C PHE A 138 9.63 7.47 -14.60
N ILE A 139 9.08 8.54 -14.03
CA ILE A 139 7.63 8.73 -13.90
C ILE A 139 7.11 9.55 -15.07
N LYS A 140 6.16 8.97 -15.81
CA LYS A 140 5.39 9.63 -16.86
C LYS A 140 3.99 9.93 -16.31
N THR A 141 3.76 11.18 -15.91
CA THR A 141 2.43 11.66 -15.49
C THR A 141 1.50 11.88 -16.69
N SER A 142 0.20 11.93 -16.46
CA SER A 142 -0.84 11.98 -17.49
C SER A 142 -0.82 10.80 -18.47
N HIS A 143 -0.26 9.66 -18.06
CA HIS A 143 -0.23 8.42 -18.85
C HIS A 143 -1.05 7.34 -18.15
N GLN A 144 -2.15 6.93 -18.77
CA GLN A 144 -3.03 5.90 -18.28
C GLN A 144 -2.76 4.58 -19.00
N VAL A 145 -2.46 3.53 -18.24
CA VAL A 145 -2.50 2.17 -18.76
C VAL A 145 -3.96 1.75 -18.93
N THR A 146 -4.33 1.30 -20.13
CA THR A 146 -5.71 0.92 -20.48
C THR A 146 -5.90 -0.60 -20.63
N SER A 147 -4.81 -1.35 -20.82
CA SER A 147 -4.81 -2.81 -20.82
C SER A 147 -3.41 -3.35 -20.51
N ALA A 148 -3.36 -4.56 -19.97
CA ALA A 148 -2.13 -5.34 -19.80
C ALA A 148 -2.43 -6.83 -20.04
N THR A 149 -1.77 -7.43 -21.03
CA THR A 149 -1.98 -8.83 -21.42
C THR A 149 -0.66 -9.60 -21.39
N TRP A 150 -0.66 -10.76 -20.73
CA TRP A 150 0.49 -11.65 -20.70
C TRP A 150 0.66 -12.38 -22.03
N ASP A 151 1.85 -12.28 -22.59
CA ASP A 151 2.30 -13.05 -23.73
C ASP A 151 3.14 -14.24 -23.24
N ALA A 152 2.62 -15.46 -23.44
CA ALA A 152 3.27 -16.67 -22.98
C ALA A 152 4.45 -17.11 -23.85
N GLU A 153 4.49 -16.70 -25.12
CA GLU A 153 5.58 -17.04 -26.05
C GLU A 153 6.80 -16.18 -25.74
N ASP A 154 6.60 -14.86 -25.65
CA ASP A 154 7.67 -13.90 -25.36
C ASP A 154 7.98 -13.75 -23.86
N LYS A 155 7.10 -14.27 -22.99
CA LYS A 155 7.20 -14.19 -21.52
C LYS A 155 7.26 -12.73 -21.03
N VAL A 156 6.39 -11.90 -21.58
CA VAL A 156 6.27 -10.46 -21.26
C VAL A 156 4.81 -10.06 -21.10
N TRP A 157 4.58 -8.99 -20.36
CA TRP A 157 3.34 -8.22 -20.40
C TRP A 157 3.38 -7.27 -21.60
N ARG A 158 2.30 -7.22 -22.39
CA ARG A 158 2.04 -6.19 -23.42
C ARG A 158 1.03 -5.20 -22.86
N LEU A 159 1.33 -3.91 -22.93
CA LEU A 159 0.52 -2.85 -22.35
C LEU A 159 0.10 -1.84 -23.41
N THR A 160 -1.15 -1.41 -23.37
CA THR A 160 -1.60 -0.21 -24.10
C THR A 160 -1.61 0.97 -23.14
N VAL A 161 -0.96 2.07 -23.52
CA VAL A 161 -0.83 3.29 -22.71
C VAL A 161 -1.38 4.48 -23.48
N LYS A 162 -2.26 5.25 -22.84
CA LYS A 162 -2.83 6.48 -23.36
C LYS A 162 -2.26 7.70 -22.64
N ASN A 163 -1.64 8.60 -23.38
CA ASN A 163 -1.37 9.95 -22.89
C ASN A 163 -2.68 10.75 -22.88
N ILE A 164 -3.18 11.08 -21.69
CA ILE A 164 -4.48 11.73 -21.52
C ILE A 164 -4.44 13.18 -22.02
N LYS A 165 -3.28 13.85 -21.96
CA LYS A 165 -3.13 15.24 -22.40
C LYS A 165 -3.13 15.37 -23.93
N THR A 166 -2.45 14.47 -24.64
CA THR A 166 -2.34 14.52 -26.11
C THR A 166 -3.40 13.66 -26.82
N GLY A 167 -3.98 12.69 -26.12
CA GLY A 167 -4.85 11.67 -26.71
C GLY A 167 -4.12 10.55 -27.44
N GLU A 168 -2.79 10.58 -27.49
CA GLU A 168 -1.95 9.56 -28.12
C GLU A 168 -2.03 8.24 -27.35
N THR A 169 -2.14 7.14 -28.09
CA THR A 169 -2.09 5.77 -27.55
C THR A 169 -0.93 5.03 -28.18
N PHE A 170 -0.13 4.34 -27.37
CA PHE A 170 1.01 3.54 -27.83
C PHE A 170 1.11 2.23 -27.04
N GLU A 171 1.86 1.28 -27.61
CA GLU A 171 2.13 -0.02 -27.01
C GLU A 171 3.47 -0.02 -26.26
N ASP A 172 3.51 -0.77 -25.16
CA ASP A 172 4.70 -1.00 -24.35
C ASP A 172 4.79 -2.48 -23.95
N THR A 173 5.96 -2.94 -23.52
CA THR A 173 6.15 -4.28 -22.96
C THR A 173 6.83 -4.25 -21.61
N ALA A 174 6.73 -5.31 -20.83
CA ALA A 174 7.46 -5.45 -19.58
C ALA A 174 7.75 -6.91 -19.26
N ASN A 175 8.96 -7.21 -18.77
CA ASN A 175 9.19 -8.52 -18.15
C ASN A 175 8.47 -8.60 -16.80
N ILE A 176 8.40 -7.50 -16.06
CA ILE A 176 7.78 -7.40 -14.72
C ILE A 176 6.78 -6.27 -14.72
N LEU A 177 5.56 -6.56 -14.26
CA LEU A 177 4.51 -5.57 -14.11
C LEU A 177 4.14 -5.43 -12.63
N VAL A 178 4.22 -4.20 -12.11
CA VAL A 178 3.87 -3.89 -10.72
C VAL A 178 2.67 -2.94 -10.69
N SER A 179 1.56 -3.40 -10.12
CA SER A 179 0.41 -2.55 -9.85
C SER A 179 0.59 -1.85 -8.50
N ALA A 180 0.79 -0.53 -8.56
CA ALA A 180 0.86 0.39 -7.41
C ALA A 180 -0.30 1.41 -7.47
N LYS A 181 -1.43 1.04 -8.09
CA LYS A 181 -2.54 1.94 -8.42
C LYS A 181 -3.29 2.51 -7.21
N GLY A 182 -3.18 1.84 -6.06
CA GLY A 182 -3.97 2.13 -4.86
C GLY A 182 -5.43 1.64 -4.92
N GLY A 183 -6.04 1.47 -3.75
CA GLY A 183 -7.41 0.97 -3.59
C GLY A 183 -8.49 2.05 -3.43
N LEU A 184 -8.11 3.32 -3.25
CA LEU A 184 -9.05 4.42 -2.95
C LEU A 184 -9.01 5.49 -4.05
N ASN A 185 -9.24 5.09 -5.30
CA ASN A 185 -9.14 5.98 -6.46
C ASN A 185 -10.39 5.98 -7.38
N GLN A 186 -11.33 5.05 -7.18
CA GLN A 186 -12.59 5.01 -7.94
C GLN A 186 -13.74 5.52 -7.06
N ILE A 187 -14.29 6.68 -7.38
CA ILE A 187 -15.35 7.32 -6.60
C ILE A 187 -16.63 6.46 -6.59
N ALA A 188 -17.21 6.23 -5.41
CA ALA A 188 -18.49 5.55 -5.26
C ALA A 188 -19.61 6.56 -5.00
N TRP A 189 -20.31 6.97 -6.06
CA TRP A 189 -21.51 7.81 -5.95
C TRP A 189 -22.67 7.04 -5.29
N PRO A 190 -23.49 7.70 -4.44
CA PRO A 190 -24.63 7.05 -3.82
C PRO A 190 -25.69 6.70 -4.86
N GLN A 191 -26.23 5.47 -4.77
CA GLN A 191 -27.34 5.02 -5.61
C GLN A 191 -28.68 5.51 -5.01
N ILE A 192 -28.94 6.82 -5.13
CA ILE A 192 -30.16 7.48 -4.64
C ILE A 192 -30.93 8.03 -5.84
N LYS A 193 -32.25 7.78 -5.87
CA LYS A 193 -33.15 8.29 -6.90
C LYS A 193 -33.03 9.82 -6.97
N GLY A 194 -32.95 10.37 -8.19
CA GLY A 194 -32.93 11.81 -8.42
C GLY A 194 -31.58 12.51 -8.15
N LEU A 195 -30.48 11.80 -7.84
CA LEU A 195 -29.16 12.41 -7.60
C LEU A 195 -28.73 13.42 -8.68
N LYS A 196 -28.97 13.10 -9.97
CA LYS A 196 -28.62 13.97 -11.11
C LYS A 196 -29.62 15.11 -11.36
N GLN A 197 -30.74 15.15 -10.62
CA GLN A 197 -31.79 16.17 -10.76
C GLN A 197 -31.56 17.37 -9.83
N PHE A 198 -30.65 17.25 -8.85
CA PHE A 198 -30.32 18.35 -7.95
C PHE A 198 -29.84 19.57 -8.73
N ALA A 199 -30.53 20.70 -8.59
CA ALA A 199 -30.24 21.93 -9.33
C ALA A 199 -29.09 22.73 -8.69
N GLY A 200 -28.78 22.46 -7.42
CA GLY A 200 -27.65 23.06 -6.70
C GLY A 200 -26.30 22.44 -7.07
N LYS A 201 -25.26 22.78 -6.31
CA LYS A 201 -23.92 22.24 -6.55
C LYS A 201 -23.79 20.82 -6.00
N LEU A 202 -23.72 19.83 -6.89
CA LEU A 202 -23.39 18.45 -6.52
C LEU A 202 -21.87 18.22 -6.58
N MET A 203 -21.28 17.66 -5.51
CA MET A 203 -19.87 17.26 -5.48
C MET A 203 -19.65 15.97 -4.67
N HIS A 204 -18.56 15.27 -4.94
CA HIS A 204 -18.10 14.13 -4.15
C HIS A 204 -16.79 14.49 -3.43
N SER A 205 -16.54 13.97 -2.24
CA SER A 205 -15.31 14.30 -1.48
C SER A 205 -14.03 14.00 -2.27
N GLY A 206 -14.02 12.90 -3.02
CA GLY A 206 -12.92 12.51 -3.93
C GLY A 206 -12.81 13.30 -5.24
N ALA A 207 -13.74 14.22 -5.53
CA ALA A 207 -13.72 15.12 -6.69
C ALA A 207 -14.22 16.50 -6.26
N TRP A 208 -13.56 17.04 -5.24
CA TRP A 208 -13.93 18.31 -4.63
C TRP A 208 -13.68 19.49 -5.57
N ASP A 209 -14.64 20.40 -5.69
CA ASP A 209 -14.48 21.64 -6.44
C ASP A 209 -14.02 22.77 -5.50
N GLU A 210 -12.73 23.08 -5.55
CA GLU A 210 -12.10 24.12 -4.72
C GLU A 210 -12.59 25.54 -5.06
N SER A 211 -13.26 25.75 -6.20
CA SER A 211 -13.82 27.06 -6.58
C SER A 211 -15.18 27.38 -5.96
N CYS A 212 -15.83 26.39 -5.32
CA CYS A 212 -17.15 26.56 -4.73
C CYS A 212 -17.07 27.28 -3.37
N ASP A 213 -17.63 28.49 -3.27
CA ASP A 213 -17.79 29.20 -2.00
C ASP A 213 -18.99 28.63 -1.21
N LEU A 214 -18.71 28.20 0.02
CA LEU A 214 -19.69 27.62 0.94
C LEU A 214 -20.26 28.63 1.95
N LYS A 215 -19.78 29.88 1.98
CA LYS A 215 -20.32 30.91 2.86
C LYS A 215 -21.78 31.21 2.53
N ASN A 216 -22.60 31.40 3.56
CA ASN A 216 -24.04 31.67 3.43
C ASN A 216 -24.81 30.59 2.64
N LYS A 217 -24.32 29.33 2.64
CA LYS A 217 -24.94 28.20 1.94
C LYS A 217 -25.54 27.19 2.90
N ARG A 218 -26.62 26.56 2.45
CA ARG A 218 -27.18 25.32 3.01
C ARG A 218 -26.47 24.13 2.38
N VAL A 219 -25.67 23.42 3.16
CA VAL A 219 -24.81 22.33 2.70
C VAL A 219 -25.30 21.00 3.25
N GLY A 220 -25.62 20.05 2.37
CA GLY A 220 -25.93 18.68 2.75
C GLY A 220 -24.68 17.81 2.66
N ILE A 221 -24.40 16.99 3.67
CA ILE A 221 -23.33 15.98 3.64
C ILE A 221 -23.96 14.59 3.74
N ILE A 222 -23.84 13.78 2.69
CA ILE A 222 -24.25 12.36 2.72
C ILE A 222 -23.05 11.51 3.13
N GLY A 223 -23.18 10.82 4.26
CA GLY A 223 -22.16 9.90 4.78
C GLY A 223 -21.68 10.27 6.17
N ASN A 224 -21.07 9.28 6.85
CA ASN A 224 -20.54 9.40 8.22
C ASN A 224 -19.21 8.65 8.36
N GLY A 225 -18.42 8.63 7.28
CA GLY A 225 -17.08 8.07 7.24
C GLY A 225 -16.01 9.16 7.38
N SER A 226 -14.74 8.78 7.21
CA SER A 226 -13.59 9.67 7.42
C SER A 226 -13.70 11.02 6.68
N SER A 227 -14.10 11.03 5.41
CA SER A 227 -14.30 12.29 4.67
C SER A 227 -15.34 13.20 5.31
N ALA A 228 -16.50 12.68 5.74
CA ALA A 228 -17.53 13.50 6.38
C ALA A 228 -17.05 14.03 7.75
N ILE A 229 -16.36 13.18 8.51
CA ILE A 229 -15.80 13.51 9.83
C ILE A 229 -14.78 14.65 9.74
N GLN A 230 -14.03 14.74 8.64
CA GLN A 230 -13.07 15.81 8.39
C GLN A 230 -13.70 17.06 7.77
N ILE A 231 -14.65 16.90 6.83
CA ILE A 231 -15.31 18.01 6.14
C ILE A 231 -16.14 18.85 7.11
N LEU A 232 -17.02 18.23 7.91
CA LEU A 232 -17.94 18.95 8.79
C LEU A 232 -17.24 19.98 9.69
N PRO A 233 -16.24 19.62 10.52
CA PRO A 233 -15.59 20.59 11.39
C PRO A 233 -14.75 21.63 10.63
N ALA A 234 -14.38 21.36 9.37
CA ALA A 234 -13.66 22.32 8.54
C ALA A 234 -14.58 23.37 7.91
N ILE A 235 -15.83 23.01 7.59
CA ILE A 235 -16.77 23.93 6.94
C ILE A 235 -17.77 24.57 7.89
N GLN A 236 -18.12 23.93 9.01
CA GLN A 236 -19.07 24.47 9.99
C GLN A 236 -18.70 25.88 10.49
N PRO A 237 -17.41 26.24 10.71
CA PRO A 237 -17.07 27.58 11.16
C PRO A 237 -17.21 28.68 10.10
N LEU A 238 -17.59 28.35 8.87
CA LEU A 238 -17.74 29.32 7.79
C LEU A 238 -18.94 30.23 8.02
N GLU A 239 -18.77 31.49 7.64
CA GLU A 239 -19.77 32.53 7.83
C GLU A 239 -21.12 32.18 7.18
N GLY A 240 -22.20 32.24 7.97
CA GLY A 240 -23.58 32.04 7.51
C GLY A 240 -23.91 30.64 7.01
N ILE A 241 -23.04 29.66 7.24
CA ILE A 241 -23.28 28.29 6.78
C ILE A 241 -24.41 27.63 7.60
N SER A 242 -25.17 26.76 6.96
CA SER A 242 -26.02 25.79 7.64
C SER A 242 -25.74 24.41 7.06
N VAL A 243 -25.48 23.42 7.91
CA VAL A 243 -25.05 22.09 7.47
C VAL A 243 -26.07 21.04 7.90
N THR A 244 -26.50 20.19 6.97
CA THR A 244 -27.30 19.01 7.28
C THR A 244 -26.53 17.74 6.97
N CYS A 245 -26.23 16.95 8.01
CA CYS A 245 -25.54 15.67 7.90
C CYS A 245 -26.56 14.53 7.77
N PHE A 246 -26.51 13.79 6.67
CA PHE A 246 -27.36 12.62 6.40
C PHE A 246 -26.57 11.33 6.64
N ALA A 247 -26.87 10.65 7.75
CA ALA A 247 -26.07 9.55 8.25
C ALA A 247 -26.90 8.48 8.96
N ARG A 248 -27.17 7.37 8.27
CA ARG A 248 -27.95 6.26 8.82
C ARG A 248 -27.18 5.38 9.81
N SER A 249 -25.88 5.18 9.58
CA SER A 249 -25.09 4.24 10.37
C SER A 249 -24.27 4.96 11.45
N PRO A 250 -24.24 4.43 12.68
CA PRO A 250 -23.39 4.96 13.74
C PRO A 250 -21.91 4.75 13.39
N THR A 251 -21.04 5.60 13.91
CA THR A 251 -19.59 5.55 13.70
C THR A 251 -18.86 5.93 14.99
N TRP A 252 -17.85 5.13 15.36
CA TRP A 252 -16.99 5.43 16.50
C TRP A 252 -16.14 6.68 16.21
N ILE A 253 -16.18 7.65 17.13
CA ILE A 253 -15.26 8.79 17.14
C ILE A 253 -14.35 8.63 18.35
N ILE A 254 -13.09 8.29 18.10
CA ILE A 254 -12.14 7.94 19.15
C ILE A 254 -11.27 9.14 19.56
N PRO A 255 -10.56 9.04 20.72
CA PRO A 255 -9.39 9.88 21.01
C PRO A 255 -8.40 9.96 19.86
N ALA A 256 -7.52 10.95 19.92
CA ALA A 256 -6.46 11.06 18.94
C ALA A 256 -5.48 9.89 19.12
N PHE A 257 -5.16 9.22 18.02
CA PHE A 257 -3.98 8.36 17.94
C PHE A 257 -2.72 9.13 18.32
N GLY A 258 -1.85 8.50 19.10
CA GLY A 258 -0.63 9.12 19.59
C GLY A 258 -0.83 9.86 20.91
N ASP A 259 -2.03 9.89 21.51
CA ASP A 259 -2.25 10.59 22.79
C ASP A 259 -1.33 10.04 23.89
N ILE A 260 -1.18 8.72 23.98
CA ILE A 260 -0.31 8.06 24.97
C ILE A 260 1.16 8.37 24.68
N ALA A 261 1.56 8.34 23.41
CA ALA A 261 2.91 8.64 22.95
C ALA A 261 3.27 10.10 23.23
N MET A 262 2.38 11.03 22.94
CA MET A 262 2.54 12.46 23.25
C MET A 262 2.77 12.66 24.75
N GLN A 263 1.99 12.00 25.60
CA GLN A 263 2.18 12.05 27.05
C GLN A 263 3.53 11.46 27.47
N LYS A 264 3.93 10.30 26.92
CA LYS A 264 5.26 9.69 27.16
C LYS A 264 6.42 10.59 26.72
N LEU A 265 6.18 11.42 25.70
CA LEU A 265 7.13 12.39 25.17
C LEU A 265 7.10 13.73 25.94
N GLY A 266 6.29 13.82 27.01
CA GLY A 266 6.17 15.01 27.86
C GLY A 266 5.41 16.16 27.20
N MET A 267 4.51 15.85 26.26
CA MET A 267 3.71 16.82 25.52
C MET A 267 2.23 16.71 25.86
N ASP A 268 1.53 17.84 25.73
CA ASP A 268 0.08 17.90 25.81
C ASP A 268 -0.52 17.18 24.60
N SER A 269 -1.27 16.10 24.84
CA SER A 269 -1.91 15.32 23.79
C SER A 269 -3.03 16.08 23.06
N SER A 270 -3.56 17.15 23.66
CA SER A 270 -4.50 18.05 22.98
C SER A 270 -3.80 18.97 21.96
N GLN A 271 -2.47 19.17 22.09
CA GLN A 271 -1.69 19.97 21.17
C GLN A 271 -1.26 19.13 19.96
N THR A 272 -2.03 19.23 18.89
CA THR A 272 -1.71 18.58 17.61
C THR A 272 -0.88 19.46 16.68
N LYS A 273 -0.82 20.78 16.88
CA LYS A 273 -0.06 21.70 16.00
C LYS A 273 1.33 21.99 16.56
N PHE A 274 2.33 22.02 15.67
CA PHE A 274 3.71 22.26 16.02
C PHE A 274 4.21 23.59 15.46
N SER A 275 4.91 24.36 16.31
CA SER A 275 5.53 25.60 15.88
C SER A 275 6.76 25.35 15.02
N ARG A 276 7.12 26.33 14.19
CA ARG A 276 8.35 26.27 13.40
C ARG A 276 9.60 26.02 14.25
N ARG A 277 9.65 26.61 15.45
CA ARG A 277 10.73 26.39 16.43
C ARG A 277 10.82 24.94 16.89
N HIS A 278 9.69 24.27 17.11
CA HIS A 278 9.65 22.86 17.49
C HIS A 278 10.19 21.96 16.36
N GLN A 279 9.74 22.23 15.13
CA GLN A 279 10.22 21.54 13.93
C GLN A 279 11.74 21.67 13.75
N GLU A 280 12.27 22.89 13.86
CA GLU A 280 13.71 23.17 13.76
C GLU A 280 14.50 22.49 14.89
N GLN A 281 13.92 22.38 16.09
CA GLN A 281 14.53 21.64 17.18
C GLN A 281 14.63 20.15 16.86
N LEU A 282 13.55 19.53 16.35
CA LEU A 282 13.57 18.12 15.93
C LEU A 282 14.57 17.90 14.80
N ALA A 283 14.64 18.81 13.82
CA ALA A 283 15.59 18.74 12.71
C ALA A 283 17.05 18.78 13.16
N ARG A 284 17.36 19.55 14.22
CA ARG A 284 18.71 19.64 14.81
C ARG A 284 19.04 18.49 15.77
N GLN A 285 18.06 17.64 16.12
CA GLN A 285 18.20 16.58 17.12
C GLN A 285 17.70 15.23 16.56
N PRO A 286 18.45 14.61 15.61
CA PRO A 286 18.00 13.39 14.92
C PRO A 286 17.69 12.24 15.88
N GLU A 287 18.44 12.07 16.97
CA GLU A 287 18.16 11.05 17.98
C GLU A 287 16.84 11.30 18.73
N LYS A 288 16.53 12.55 19.04
CA LYS A 288 15.24 12.91 19.66
C LYS A 288 14.09 12.64 18.70
N TYR A 289 14.27 13.00 17.43
CA TYR A 289 13.31 12.76 16.38
C TYR A 289 13.09 11.25 16.09
N TYR A 290 14.16 10.46 16.14
CA TYR A 290 14.08 9.01 16.04
C TYR A 290 13.26 8.41 17.19
N ARG A 291 13.55 8.81 18.45
CA ARG A 291 12.78 8.39 19.63
C ARG A 291 11.31 8.78 19.50
N TRP A 292 11.05 10.00 19.05
CA TRP A 292 9.71 10.52 18.79
C TRP A 292 8.90 9.61 17.85
N ARG A 293 9.48 9.29 16.68
CA ARG A 293 8.88 8.34 15.73
C ARG A 293 8.66 6.96 16.34
N LYS A 294 9.68 6.43 17.03
CA LYS A 294 9.59 5.10 17.65
C LYS A 294 8.47 5.02 18.66
N THR A 295 8.31 6.03 19.53
CA THR A 295 7.24 6.04 20.53
C THR A 295 5.85 6.04 19.88
N LEU A 296 5.66 6.80 18.80
CA LEU A 296 4.38 6.83 18.07
C LEU A 296 4.09 5.52 17.33
N GLU A 297 5.11 4.94 16.67
CA GLU A 297 4.98 3.62 16.01
C GLU A 297 4.71 2.50 17.03
N ASP A 298 5.37 2.52 18.18
CA ASP A 298 5.19 1.53 19.23
C ASP A 298 3.75 1.58 19.77
N GLU A 299 3.14 2.76 19.95
CA GLU A 299 1.72 2.88 20.30
C GLU A 299 0.83 2.33 19.18
N ALA A 300 1.09 2.71 17.93
CA ALA A 300 0.28 2.29 16.79
C ALA A 300 0.33 0.78 16.56
N ALA A 301 1.45 0.12 16.86
CA ALA A 301 1.62 -1.32 16.78
C ALA A 301 1.00 -2.06 17.99
N THR A 302 1.17 -1.51 19.21
CA THR A 302 0.71 -2.19 20.45
C THR A 302 -0.81 -2.12 20.67
N ILE A 303 -1.53 -1.33 19.88
CA ILE A 303 -3.01 -1.30 19.90
C ILE A 303 -3.64 -2.55 19.27
N TYR A 304 -2.87 -3.42 18.60
CA TYR A 304 -3.37 -4.62 17.91
C TYR A 304 -4.36 -5.49 18.72
N PRO A 305 -4.18 -5.76 20.03
CA PRO A 305 -5.14 -6.55 20.81
C PRO A 305 -6.57 -5.98 20.86
N LEU A 306 -6.75 -4.68 20.59
CA LEU A 306 -8.07 -4.04 20.45
C LEU A 306 -8.88 -4.66 19.31
N THR A 307 -8.22 -5.19 18.28
CA THR A 307 -8.88 -5.72 17.08
C THR A 307 -9.35 -7.17 17.26
N LEU A 308 -9.04 -7.79 18.41
CA LEU A 308 -9.41 -9.16 18.74
C LEU A 308 -10.60 -9.15 19.71
N MET A 309 -11.62 -9.95 19.41
CA MET A 309 -12.80 -10.05 20.26
C MET A 309 -12.44 -10.75 21.59
N GLY A 310 -13.05 -10.28 22.68
CA GLY A 310 -12.91 -10.91 24.00
C GLY A 310 -11.63 -10.56 24.76
N THR A 311 -10.78 -9.66 24.26
CA THR A 311 -9.64 -9.16 25.03
C THR A 311 -10.06 -8.06 26.02
N ASP A 312 -9.33 -7.93 27.12
CA ASP A 312 -9.54 -6.84 28.09
C ASP A 312 -9.34 -5.47 27.44
N VAL A 313 -8.38 -5.38 26.51
CA VAL A 313 -8.09 -4.16 25.74
C VAL A 313 -9.31 -3.75 24.90
N GLN A 314 -9.93 -4.68 24.20
CA GLN A 314 -11.10 -4.41 23.36
C GLN A 314 -12.31 -4.01 24.22
N SER A 315 -12.55 -4.73 25.32
CA SER A 315 -13.68 -4.45 26.22
C SER A 315 -13.53 -3.09 26.91
N GLY A 316 -12.32 -2.80 27.41
CA GLY A 316 -11.99 -1.51 28.01
C GLY A 316 -12.07 -0.35 27.02
N ALA A 317 -11.60 -0.54 25.78
CA ALA A 317 -11.71 0.47 24.73
C ALA A 317 -13.16 0.78 24.37
N ARG A 318 -14.02 -0.25 24.27
CA ARG A 318 -15.45 -0.07 23.99
C ARG A 318 -16.14 0.78 25.06
N GLU A 319 -15.84 0.51 26.33
CA GLU A 319 -16.41 1.28 27.43
C GLU A 319 -15.88 2.72 27.48
N LEU A 320 -14.56 2.88 27.36
CA LEU A 320 -13.91 4.20 27.35
C LEU A 320 -14.44 5.08 26.21
N PHE A 321 -14.48 4.56 24.98
CA PHE A 321 -14.93 5.32 23.82
C PHE A 321 -16.42 5.65 23.90
N ARG A 322 -17.25 4.73 24.40
CA ARG A 322 -18.68 5.00 24.62
C ARG A 322 -18.84 6.15 25.59
N LYS A 323 -18.25 6.04 26.78
CA LYS A 323 -18.37 7.06 27.83
C LYS A 323 -17.94 8.44 27.32
N GLN A 324 -16.82 8.52 26.60
CA GLN A 324 -16.35 9.80 26.05
C GLN A 324 -17.27 10.37 24.98
N MET A 325 -17.87 9.52 24.13
CA MET A 325 -18.86 10.00 23.16
C MET A 325 -20.13 10.48 23.85
N GLU A 326 -20.61 9.76 24.88
CA GLU A 326 -21.77 10.15 25.69
C GLU A 326 -21.54 11.50 26.39
N GLU A 327 -20.39 11.67 27.06
CA GLU A 327 -19.98 12.92 27.70
C GLU A 327 -19.91 14.08 26.68
N LYS A 328 -19.33 13.84 25.51
CA LYS A 328 -19.23 14.87 24.46
C LYS A 328 -20.56 15.21 23.79
N LEU A 329 -21.59 14.37 23.94
CA LEU A 329 -22.92 14.56 23.36
C LEU A 329 -23.98 14.83 24.43
N GLU A 330 -23.54 15.18 25.65
CA GLU A 330 -24.43 15.52 26.75
C GLU A 330 -25.36 16.68 26.36
N GLY A 331 -26.66 16.54 26.63
CA GLY A 331 -27.67 17.54 26.27
C GLY A 331 -28.27 17.40 24.86
N ARG A 332 -27.67 16.65 23.94
CA ARG A 332 -28.20 16.40 22.58
C ARG A 332 -28.68 14.96 22.40
N LYS A 333 -29.86 14.65 22.97
CA LYS A 333 -30.46 13.30 22.92
C LYS A 333 -30.69 12.80 21.49
N ASP A 334 -30.95 13.72 20.56
CA ASP A 334 -31.10 13.45 19.12
C ASP A 334 -29.81 12.90 18.47
N LEU A 335 -28.64 13.17 19.05
CA LEU A 335 -27.35 12.71 18.52
C LEU A 335 -26.87 11.38 19.10
N GLN A 336 -27.49 10.88 20.18
CA GLN A 336 -27.04 9.65 20.88
C GLN A 336 -27.06 8.41 19.97
N GLN A 337 -27.90 8.40 18.94
CA GLN A 337 -27.96 7.37 17.89
C GLN A 337 -26.67 7.22 17.07
N ILE A 338 -25.71 8.15 17.16
CA ILE A 338 -24.41 8.05 16.47
C ILE A 338 -23.45 7.06 17.17
N ILE A 339 -23.73 6.71 18.43
CA ILE A 339 -22.89 5.82 19.24
C ILE A 339 -23.11 4.36 18.79
N PRO A 340 -22.08 3.67 18.28
CA PRO A 340 -22.26 2.32 17.78
C PRO A 340 -22.50 1.27 18.87
N GLN A 341 -23.21 0.20 18.48
CA GLN A 341 -23.35 -1.00 19.30
C GLN A 341 -22.27 -2.05 19.00
N PHE A 342 -21.76 -2.10 17.77
CA PHE A 342 -20.66 -2.99 17.39
C PHE A 342 -19.32 -2.57 18.00
N ALA A 343 -18.38 -3.51 18.06
CA ALA A 343 -17.03 -3.35 18.58
C ALA A 343 -16.24 -2.19 17.90
N PRO A 344 -15.51 -1.37 18.69
CA PRO A 344 -14.51 -0.48 18.12
C PRO A 344 -13.52 -1.26 17.25
N GLY A 345 -13.19 -0.73 16.07
CA GLY A 345 -12.32 -1.39 15.10
C GLY A 345 -13.05 -2.21 14.02
N CYS A 346 -14.35 -2.52 14.18
CA CYS A 346 -15.13 -3.17 13.12
C CYS A 346 -15.10 -2.38 11.79
N ARG A 347 -15.02 -1.05 11.91
CA ARG A 347 -14.61 -0.12 10.85
C ARG A 347 -13.31 0.55 11.25
N ARG A 348 -12.61 1.14 10.28
CA ARG A 348 -11.45 1.98 10.53
C ARG A 348 -11.75 3.00 11.62
N LEU A 349 -11.02 2.89 12.73
CA LEU A 349 -11.06 3.87 13.79
C LEU A 349 -10.59 5.20 13.22
N THR A 350 -11.41 6.23 13.35
CA THR A 350 -11.12 7.55 12.80
C THR A 350 -11.10 8.55 13.95
N PRO A 351 -9.97 9.21 14.22
CA PRO A 351 -9.96 10.38 15.06
C PRO A 351 -10.87 11.44 14.44
N GLY A 352 -11.74 12.06 15.24
CA GLY A 352 -12.62 13.14 14.77
C GLY A 352 -12.40 14.45 15.52
N PRO A 353 -11.23 15.11 15.42
CA PRO A 353 -11.02 16.41 16.04
C PRO A 353 -12.10 17.41 15.62
N GLY A 354 -12.84 17.94 16.60
CA GLY A 354 -13.91 18.90 16.35
C GLY A 354 -15.22 18.34 15.80
N TYR A 355 -15.29 17.07 15.37
CA TYR A 355 -16.50 16.53 14.72
C TYR A 355 -17.72 16.50 15.64
N LEU A 356 -17.60 15.88 16.83
CA LEU A 356 -18.70 15.85 17.82
C LEU A 356 -19.05 17.26 18.35
N LYS A 357 -18.08 18.18 18.35
CA LYS A 357 -18.31 19.58 18.71
C LYS A 357 -19.12 20.31 17.63
N ALA A 358 -18.80 20.08 16.36
CA ALA A 358 -19.49 20.66 15.22
C ALA A 358 -20.94 20.17 15.16
N LEU A 359 -21.20 18.87 15.42
CA LEU A 359 -22.57 18.33 15.47
C LEU A 359 -23.46 18.99 16.53
N GLN A 360 -22.87 19.55 17.58
CA GLN A 360 -23.61 20.22 18.66
C GLN A 360 -23.98 21.67 18.34
N GLN A 361 -23.41 22.26 17.29
CA GLN A 361 -23.68 23.66 16.94
C GLN A 361 -25.11 23.81 16.39
N ASP A 362 -25.70 24.98 16.61
CA ASP A 362 -27.11 25.26 16.24
C ASP A 362 -27.32 25.32 14.72
N ASP A 363 -26.26 25.58 13.97
CA ASP A 363 -26.23 25.60 12.50
C ASP A 363 -26.04 24.21 11.87
N VAL A 364 -25.93 23.16 12.69
CA VAL A 364 -25.77 21.76 12.24
C VAL A 364 -26.96 20.90 12.62
N THR A 365 -27.61 20.35 11.60
CA THR A 365 -28.69 19.35 11.75
C THR A 365 -28.17 17.96 11.40
N PHE A 366 -28.52 16.96 12.21
CA PHE A 366 -28.18 15.56 11.93
C PHE A 366 -29.43 14.74 11.68
N ILE A 367 -29.51 14.12 10.50
CA ILE A 367 -30.64 13.30 10.07
C ILE A 367 -30.19 11.85 9.89
N SER A 368 -30.70 10.97 10.74
CA SER A 368 -30.44 9.52 10.69
C SER A 368 -31.42 8.74 9.82
N GLN A 369 -32.51 9.39 9.41
CA GLN A 369 -33.54 8.78 8.58
C GLN A 369 -33.04 8.44 7.19
N ARG A 370 -33.66 7.44 6.56
CA ARG A 370 -33.34 7.05 5.19
C ARG A 370 -33.72 8.18 4.22
N ILE A 371 -32.84 8.45 3.26
CA ILE A 371 -33.13 9.31 2.11
C ILE A 371 -34.08 8.55 1.17
N GLU A 372 -35.22 9.16 0.85
CA GLU A 372 -36.18 8.63 -0.13
C GLU A 372 -35.69 8.94 -1.56
N GLU A 373 -35.44 10.22 -1.83
CA GLU A 373 -34.93 10.72 -3.11
C GLU A 373 -34.25 12.07 -2.96
N ILE A 374 -33.48 12.44 -3.97
CA ILE A 374 -32.93 13.78 -4.16
C ILE A 374 -33.86 14.51 -5.14
N THR A 375 -34.31 15.69 -4.75
CA THR A 375 -35.20 16.56 -5.55
C THR A 375 -34.37 17.63 -6.25
N GLU A 376 -35.01 18.46 -7.08
CA GLU A 376 -34.34 19.63 -7.66
C GLU A 376 -33.84 20.61 -6.60
N ARG A 377 -34.52 20.70 -5.45
CA ARG A 377 -34.23 21.67 -4.38
C ARG A 377 -33.35 21.12 -3.25
N GLY A 378 -33.28 19.79 -3.07
CA GLY A 378 -32.51 19.21 -1.98
C GLY A 378 -32.77 17.72 -1.77
N ILE A 379 -33.00 17.32 -0.52
CA ILE A 379 -33.17 15.92 -0.12
C ILE A 379 -34.53 15.72 0.54
N LYS A 380 -35.29 14.73 0.06
CA LYS A 380 -36.49 14.24 0.72
C LYS A 380 -36.19 12.97 1.51
N VAL A 381 -36.53 12.97 2.80
CA VAL A 381 -36.38 11.81 3.68
C VAL A 381 -37.70 11.06 3.82
N VAL A 382 -37.64 9.80 4.27
CA VAL A 382 -38.82 8.92 4.35
C VAL A 382 -39.95 9.43 5.25
N SER A 383 -39.70 10.38 6.17
CA SER A 383 -40.76 11.04 6.93
C SER A 383 -41.65 11.96 6.08
N GLY A 384 -41.22 12.29 4.86
CA GLY A 384 -41.85 13.28 4.00
C GLY A 384 -41.26 14.68 4.14
N GLU A 385 -40.37 14.91 5.11
CA GLU A 385 -39.63 16.17 5.24
C GLU A 385 -38.68 16.36 4.05
N GLU A 386 -38.66 17.56 3.50
CA GLU A 386 -37.76 17.99 2.44
C GLU A 386 -36.80 19.05 2.98
N VAL A 387 -35.51 18.78 2.85
CA VAL A 387 -34.43 19.67 3.26
C VAL A 387 -33.87 20.33 2.02
N ASP A 388 -34.12 21.63 1.88
CA ASP A 388 -33.54 22.43 0.80
C ASP A 388 -32.04 22.64 0.98
N LEU A 389 -31.28 22.50 -0.11
CA LEU A 389 -29.83 22.62 -0.10
C LEU A 389 -29.36 23.45 -1.30
N ASP A 390 -28.30 24.23 -1.08
CA ASP A 390 -27.60 24.93 -2.17
C ASP A 390 -26.42 24.09 -2.68
N VAL A 391 -25.84 23.27 -1.81
CA VAL A 391 -24.71 22.38 -2.08
C VAL A 391 -24.97 21.01 -1.49
N LEU A 392 -24.69 19.96 -2.25
CA LEU A 392 -24.77 18.57 -1.81
C LEU A 392 -23.42 17.87 -1.97
N VAL A 393 -22.84 17.47 -0.84
CA VAL A 393 -21.57 16.76 -0.73
C VAL A 393 -21.81 15.27 -0.49
N CYS A 394 -21.42 14.44 -1.44
CA CYS A 394 -21.37 12.99 -1.28
C CYS A 394 -20.01 12.59 -0.67
N ALA A 395 -20.00 12.29 0.63
CA ALA A 395 -18.86 11.73 1.35
C ALA A 395 -19.00 10.20 1.46
N THR A 396 -19.28 9.55 0.33
CA THR A 396 -19.78 8.16 0.24
C THR A 396 -18.69 7.13 -0.04
N GLY A 397 -17.43 7.59 -0.12
CA GLY A 397 -16.24 6.75 -0.19
C GLY A 397 -15.87 6.34 -1.60
N TYR A 398 -15.18 5.21 -1.70
CA TYR A 398 -14.62 4.67 -2.93
C TYR A 398 -15.13 3.25 -3.17
N ASP A 399 -15.10 2.83 -4.43
CA ASP A 399 -15.28 1.44 -4.80
C ASP A 399 -13.97 0.68 -4.56
N VAL A 400 -13.94 -0.07 -3.46
CA VAL A 400 -12.78 -0.85 -3.01
C VAL A 400 -12.87 -2.31 -3.42
N GLU A 401 -14.00 -2.74 -3.99
CA GLU A 401 -14.26 -4.11 -4.46
C GLU A 401 -14.16 -4.21 -5.99
N ALA A 402 -13.96 -3.09 -6.68
CA ALA A 402 -13.74 -3.09 -8.12
C ALA A 402 -12.36 -3.69 -8.47
N PRO A 403 -12.29 -4.55 -9.52
CA PRO A 403 -11.03 -4.87 -10.18
C PRO A 403 -10.38 -3.58 -10.74
N PRO A 404 -9.13 -3.63 -11.26
CA PRO A 404 -8.54 -2.46 -11.89
C PRO A 404 -9.47 -1.91 -12.98
N SER A 405 -9.47 -0.59 -13.16
CA SER A 405 -10.27 0.11 -14.18
C SER A 405 -9.81 -0.15 -15.62
N PHE A 406 -8.79 -0.99 -15.78
CA PHE A 406 -8.20 -1.42 -17.04
C PHE A 406 -8.13 -2.94 -17.07
N GLU A 407 -8.15 -3.51 -18.26
CA GLU A 407 -8.14 -4.97 -18.43
C GLU A 407 -6.77 -5.54 -18.08
N VAL A 408 -6.75 -6.60 -17.27
CA VAL A 408 -5.54 -7.37 -16.95
C VAL A 408 -5.79 -8.83 -17.26
N THR A 409 -5.06 -9.37 -18.23
CA THR A 409 -5.27 -10.72 -18.76
C THR A 409 -3.98 -11.53 -18.64
N GLY A 410 -4.01 -12.58 -17.81
CA GLY A 410 -2.91 -13.51 -17.57
C GLY A 410 -2.88 -14.66 -18.56
N ARG A 411 -2.35 -15.81 -18.12
CA ARG A 411 -2.22 -17.03 -18.94
C ARG A 411 -3.60 -17.53 -19.41
N ASN A 412 -3.62 -18.15 -20.59
CA ASN A 412 -4.80 -18.82 -21.16
C ASN A 412 -6.07 -17.94 -21.22
N GLY A 413 -5.91 -16.61 -21.28
CA GLY A 413 -7.04 -15.67 -21.30
C GLY A 413 -7.71 -15.44 -19.94
N ALA A 414 -7.11 -15.89 -18.84
CA ALA A 414 -7.62 -15.63 -17.50
C ALA A 414 -7.60 -14.12 -17.21
N THR A 415 -8.75 -13.51 -16.94
CA THR A 415 -8.81 -12.09 -16.59
C THR A 415 -8.82 -11.90 -15.09
N LEU A 416 -8.14 -10.85 -14.61
CA LEU A 416 -8.09 -10.55 -13.18
C LEU A 416 -9.49 -10.27 -12.62
N THR A 417 -10.35 -9.65 -13.42
CA THR A 417 -11.76 -9.41 -13.11
C THR A 417 -12.54 -10.69 -12.84
N GLU A 418 -12.38 -11.75 -13.64
CA GLU A 418 -13.05 -13.02 -13.38
C GLU A 418 -12.40 -13.78 -12.22
N LYS A 419 -11.07 -13.76 -12.13
CA LYS A 419 -10.30 -14.40 -11.03
C LYS A 419 -10.71 -13.88 -9.65
N TRP A 420 -11.17 -12.64 -9.60
CA TRP A 420 -11.57 -11.93 -8.39
C TRP A 420 -13.07 -11.98 -8.08
N LYS A 421 -13.80 -12.88 -8.75
CA LYS A 421 -15.17 -13.23 -8.37
C LYS A 421 -15.19 -14.57 -7.60
N PRO A 422 -16.05 -14.69 -6.56
CA PRO A 422 -16.97 -13.68 -6.03
C PRO A 422 -16.30 -12.62 -5.14
N HIS A 423 -15.01 -12.81 -4.82
CA HIS A 423 -14.20 -11.88 -4.04
C HIS A 423 -12.73 -12.04 -4.39
N PHE A 424 -11.91 -11.08 -3.97
CA PHE A 424 -10.48 -11.11 -4.18
C PHE A 424 -9.79 -12.31 -3.52
N GLU A 425 -8.84 -12.88 -4.24
CA GLU A 425 -7.88 -13.87 -3.75
C GLU A 425 -6.49 -13.54 -4.26
N THR A 426 -5.50 -13.65 -3.38
CA THR A 426 -4.09 -13.35 -3.66
C THR A 426 -3.22 -14.29 -2.82
N TYR A 427 -1.95 -14.43 -3.19
CA TYR A 427 -0.92 -14.95 -2.30
C TYR A 427 -0.31 -13.78 -1.53
N ILE A 428 -0.48 -13.79 -0.21
CA ILE A 428 0.07 -12.84 0.77
C ILE A 428 -0.03 -11.35 0.36
N SER A 429 -1.14 -10.97 -0.29
CA SER A 429 -1.41 -9.61 -0.77
C SER A 429 -0.48 -9.08 -1.88
N LEU A 430 0.33 -9.95 -2.48
CA LEU A 430 1.41 -9.60 -3.42
C LEU A 430 1.21 -10.15 -4.83
N ALA A 431 0.71 -11.37 -4.98
CA ALA A 431 0.69 -12.07 -6.27
C ALA A 431 -0.64 -12.81 -6.50
N VAL A 432 -0.92 -13.19 -7.75
CA VAL A 432 -2.10 -13.96 -8.14
C VAL A 432 -1.61 -15.09 -9.07
N ASP A 433 -2.10 -16.31 -8.88
CA ASP A 433 -1.80 -17.44 -9.76
C ASP A 433 -2.39 -17.20 -11.15
N GLU A 434 -1.75 -17.72 -12.21
CA GLU A 434 -2.04 -17.46 -13.63
C GLU A 434 -1.60 -16.07 -14.14
N PHE A 435 -1.04 -15.21 -13.28
CA PHE A 435 -0.49 -13.89 -13.62
C PHE A 435 1.02 -13.85 -13.34
N PRO A 436 1.85 -14.54 -14.16
CA PRO A 436 3.30 -14.58 -13.96
C PRO A 436 3.89 -13.16 -14.02
N ASN A 437 4.94 -12.93 -13.22
CA ASN A 437 5.67 -11.66 -13.17
C ASN A 437 4.81 -10.41 -12.83
N PHE A 438 3.59 -10.61 -12.36
CA PHE A 438 2.68 -9.55 -11.94
C PHE A 438 2.65 -9.46 -10.43
N PHE A 439 2.94 -8.27 -9.90
CA PHE A 439 2.94 -8.02 -8.46
C PHE A 439 2.03 -6.85 -8.10
N LEU A 440 1.45 -6.90 -6.91
CA LEU A 440 0.61 -5.88 -6.31
C LEU A 440 1.34 -5.23 -5.14
N ILE A 441 1.28 -3.91 -5.05
CA ILE A 441 1.55 -3.18 -3.81
C ILE A 441 0.28 -2.46 -3.41
N GLY A 442 -0.16 -2.66 -2.18
CA GLY A 442 -1.46 -2.16 -1.76
C GLY A 442 -2.64 -2.95 -2.34
N GLY A 443 -2.43 -4.24 -2.66
CA GLY A 443 -3.46 -5.14 -3.19
C GLY A 443 -4.51 -5.59 -2.15
N PRO A 444 -5.43 -6.49 -2.53
CA PRO A 444 -6.36 -7.11 -1.59
C PRO A 444 -5.65 -7.68 -0.36
N ASN A 445 -6.32 -7.61 0.79
CA ASN A 445 -5.81 -8.07 2.09
C ASN A 445 -4.48 -7.44 2.56
N CYS A 446 -4.02 -6.32 2.00
CA CYS A 446 -2.82 -5.62 2.51
C CYS A 446 -3.10 -4.63 3.65
N GLY A 447 -4.37 -4.21 3.81
CA GLY A 447 -4.75 -3.11 4.68
C GLY A 447 -4.54 -3.45 6.15
N LEU A 448 -4.28 -2.44 6.97
CA LEU A 448 -4.13 -2.62 8.41
C LEU A 448 -5.31 -2.00 9.15
N GLY A 449 -5.88 -2.76 10.10
CA GLY A 449 -6.86 -2.21 11.04
C GLY A 449 -6.22 -1.56 12.28
N SER A 450 -4.93 -1.80 12.53
CA SER A 450 -4.08 -1.08 13.49
C SER A 450 -2.66 -0.89 12.95
N GLY A 451 -2.05 0.27 13.21
CA GLY A 451 -0.69 0.60 12.74
C GLY A 451 -0.64 1.41 11.44
N SER A 452 0.58 1.80 11.04
CA SER A 452 0.85 2.53 9.80
C SER A 452 0.98 1.60 8.61
N LEU A 453 0.22 1.87 7.54
CA LEU A 453 0.20 1.07 6.31
C LEU A 453 1.47 1.23 5.46
N LEU A 454 2.21 2.33 5.62
CA LEU A 454 3.36 2.62 4.77
C LEU A 454 4.48 1.58 4.93
N SER A 455 4.73 1.10 6.15
CA SER A 455 5.74 0.07 6.39
C SER A 455 5.45 -1.22 5.62
N VAL A 456 4.18 -1.60 5.48
CA VAL A 456 3.74 -2.75 4.67
C VAL A 456 4.04 -2.51 3.19
N PHE A 457 3.75 -1.32 2.66
CA PHE A 457 4.07 -0.99 1.27
C PHE A 457 5.58 -1.03 1.00
N GLU A 458 6.39 -0.55 1.95
CA GLU A 458 7.85 -0.64 1.84
C GLU A 458 8.32 -2.11 1.84
N ALA A 459 7.75 -2.95 2.71
CA ALA A 459 8.07 -4.38 2.75
C ALA A 459 7.64 -5.12 1.46
N GLN A 460 6.47 -4.79 0.90
CA GLN A 460 6.03 -5.32 -0.39
C GLN A 460 6.97 -4.89 -1.53
N GLY A 461 7.39 -3.63 -1.56
CA GLY A 461 8.38 -3.15 -2.54
C GLY A 461 9.73 -3.86 -2.41
N ASP A 462 10.20 -4.08 -1.17
CA ASP A 462 11.43 -4.82 -0.89
C ASP A 462 11.35 -6.28 -1.30
N TYR A 463 10.19 -6.93 -1.09
CA TYR A 463 9.91 -8.27 -1.58
C TYR A 463 10.05 -8.35 -3.10
N ILE A 464 9.45 -7.41 -3.82
CA ILE A 464 9.49 -7.36 -5.29
C ILE A 464 10.93 -7.13 -5.78
N VAL A 465 11.71 -6.28 -5.12
CA VAL A 465 13.14 -6.12 -5.43
C VAL A 465 13.89 -7.45 -5.28
N LYS A 466 13.63 -8.24 -4.24
CA LYS A 466 14.23 -9.58 -4.08
C LYS A 466 13.79 -10.54 -5.18
N ALA A 467 12.51 -10.51 -5.57
CA ALA A 467 11.98 -11.34 -6.65
C ALA A 467 12.63 -11.00 -8.00
N ILE A 468 12.74 -9.71 -8.36
CA ILE A 468 13.40 -9.29 -9.61
C ILE A 468 14.88 -9.68 -9.59
N ARG A 469 15.59 -9.44 -8.48
CA ARG A 469 17.00 -9.86 -8.37
C ARG A 469 17.16 -11.37 -8.54
N LYS A 470 16.25 -12.18 -7.99
CA LYS A 470 16.25 -13.62 -8.20
C LYS A 470 16.10 -13.98 -9.67
N LEU A 471 15.15 -13.36 -10.38
CA LEU A 471 14.96 -13.58 -11.82
C LEU A 471 16.18 -13.17 -12.66
N GLN A 472 16.80 -12.03 -12.33
CA GLN A 472 17.98 -11.51 -13.01
C GLN A 472 19.22 -12.39 -12.80
N LYS A 473 19.46 -12.77 -11.54
CA LYS A 473 20.63 -13.56 -11.15
C LYS A 473 20.50 -14.99 -11.62
N GLU A 474 19.39 -15.67 -11.31
CA GLU A 474 19.22 -17.11 -11.52
C GLU A 474 18.71 -17.49 -12.93
N ASP A 475 18.70 -16.53 -13.87
CA ASP A 475 18.24 -16.72 -15.26
C ASP A 475 16.82 -17.31 -15.36
N TYR A 476 15.90 -16.82 -14.54
CA TYR A 476 14.47 -17.15 -14.68
C TYR A 476 13.74 -16.13 -15.57
N ALA A 477 12.85 -16.65 -16.41
CA ALA A 477 11.96 -15.85 -17.24
C ALA A 477 10.69 -15.48 -16.48
N THR A 478 10.16 -16.41 -15.67
CA THR A 478 8.91 -16.19 -14.92
C THR A 478 9.03 -16.59 -13.46
N ILE A 479 8.29 -15.87 -12.62
CA ILE A 479 7.91 -16.22 -11.26
C ILE A 479 6.38 -16.15 -11.17
N GLU A 480 5.75 -17.18 -10.63
CA GLU A 480 4.29 -17.28 -10.53
C GLU A 480 3.88 -17.96 -9.23
N ALA A 481 2.93 -17.37 -8.49
CA ALA A 481 2.45 -17.97 -7.25
C ALA A 481 1.75 -19.30 -7.56
N LYS A 482 1.98 -20.31 -6.72
CA LYS A 482 1.29 -21.59 -6.83
C LYS A 482 -0.21 -21.43 -6.49
N PRO A 483 -1.15 -21.97 -7.30
CA PRO A 483 -2.58 -21.89 -7.00
C PRO A 483 -2.95 -22.41 -5.60
N GLU A 484 -2.30 -23.49 -5.15
CA GLU A 484 -2.50 -24.04 -3.81
C GLU A 484 -2.11 -23.06 -2.70
N ARG A 485 -1.12 -22.18 -2.91
CA ARG A 485 -0.69 -21.19 -1.91
C ARG A 485 -1.61 -19.97 -1.87
N VAL A 486 -2.20 -19.61 -3.01
CA VAL A 486 -3.29 -18.61 -3.06
C VAL A 486 -4.50 -19.12 -2.27
N ALA A 487 -4.89 -20.39 -2.47
CA ALA A 487 -5.98 -21.02 -1.74
C ALA A 487 -5.68 -21.16 -0.23
N ASP A 488 -4.46 -21.55 0.15
CA ASP A 488 -4.06 -21.66 1.56
C ASP A 488 -4.14 -20.31 2.29
N PHE A 489 -3.69 -19.22 1.65
CA PHE A 489 -3.81 -17.89 2.24
C PHE A 489 -5.27 -17.43 2.34
N SER A 490 -6.11 -17.78 1.36
CA SER A 490 -7.56 -17.54 1.39
C SER A 490 -8.22 -18.23 2.60
N GLN A 491 -7.87 -19.48 2.88
CA GLN A 491 -8.35 -20.20 4.06
C GLN A 491 -7.82 -19.60 5.37
N TYR A 492 -6.55 -19.17 5.39
CA TYR A 492 -5.96 -18.49 6.54
C TYR A 492 -6.70 -17.19 6.90
N ILE A 493 -7.06 -16.39 5.89
CA ILE A 493 -7.89 -15.18 6.05
C ILE A 493 -9.22 -15.54 6.73
N ASP A 494 -9.96 -16.49 6.18
CA ASP A 494 -11.29 -16.86 6.69
C ASP A 494 -11.22 -17.38 8.13
N GLU A 495 -10.19 -18.15 8.48
CA GLU A 495 -10.02 -18.66 9.84
C GLU A 495 -9.63 -17.55 10.82
N TYR A 496 -8.64 -16.72 10.47
CA TYR A 496 -8.15 -15.65 11.33
C TYR A 496 -9.26 -14.66 11.72
N PHE A 497 -10.09 -14.24 10.77
CA PHE A 497 -11.05 -13.16 11.01
C PHE A 497 -12.26 -13.56 11.87
N LYS A 498 -12.51 -14.86 12.11
CA LYS A 498 -13.61 -15.34 12.98
C LYS A 498 -13.53 -14.80 14.40
N GLY A 499 -12.32 -14.59 14.94
CA GLY A 499 -12.09 -14.11 16.30
C GLY A 499 -11.89 -12.60 16.42
N THR A 500 -12.17 -11.83 15.38
CA THR A 500 -11.81 -10.40 15.30
C THR A 500 -13.03 -9.48 15.33
N VAL A 501 -12.81 -8.21 15.66
CA VAL A 501 -13.85 -7.18 15.63
C VAL A 501 -14.38 -6.90 14.21
N TYR A 502 -13.63 -7.28 13.18
CA TYR A 502 -13.92 -6.93 11.79
C TYR A 502 -15.13 -7.67 11.21
N THR A 503 -15.54 -8.76 11.84
CA THR A 503 -16.70 -9.58 11.44
C THR A 503 -17.94 -9.28 12.28
N ASP A 504 -17.90 -8.32 13.19
CA ASP A 504 -19.04 -7.88 14.00
C ASP A 504 -20.13 -7.20 13.14
N GLU A 505 -21.26 -6.83 13.75
CA GLU A 505 -22.48 -6.34 13.09
C GLU A 505 -22.37 -4.87 12.61
N CYS A 506 -21.37 -4.56 11.77
CA CYS A 506 -21.17 -3.22 11.19
C CYS A 506 -21.02 -3.24 9.66
N SER A 507 -21.71 -2.36 8.91
CA SER A 507 -21.45 -2.24 7.46
C SER A 507 -20.04 -1.66 7.21
N SER A 508 -19.10 -2.41 6.65
CA SER A 508 -17.69 -2.01 6.54
C SER A 508 -17.14 -2.34 5.17
N TRP A 509 -16.42 -1.42 4.55
CA TRP A 509 -15.75 -1.64 3.27
C TRP A 509 -14.62 -2.68 3.35
N TYR A 510 -14.26 -3.11 4.57
CA TYR A 510 -13.33 -4.21 4.76
C TYR A 510 -13.84 -5.56 4.25
N ARG A 511 -15.17 -5.70 4.11
CA ARG A 511 -15.84 -6.96 3.81
C ARG A 511 -16.48 -6.93 2.44
N ALA A 512 -16.46 -8.06 1.74
CA ALA A 512 -17.15 -8.22 0.47
C ALA A 512 -18.65 -7.86 0.61
N GLY A 513 -19.18 -7.03 -0.29
CA GLY A 513 -20.55 -6.52 -0.24
C GLY A 513 -20.85 -5.64 0.99
N ARG A 514 -19.83 -5.16 1.71
CA ARG A 514 -19.88 -4.39 2.98
C ARG A 514 -20.50 -5.09 4.21
N LEU A 515 -21.40 -6.05 3.99
CA LEU A 515 -22.09 -6.84 5.01
C LEU A 515 -21.80 -8.34 4.89
N GLY A 516 -20.98 -8.76 3.92
CA GLY A 516 -20.59 -10.16 3.78
C GLY A 516 -19.72 -10.64 4.93
N SER A 517 -19.61 -11.96 5.06
CA SER A 517 -18.83 -12.62 6.11
C SER A 517 -17.32 -12.58 5.87
N ARG A 518 -16.87 -12.38 4.63
CA ARG A 518 -15.46 -12.43 4.25
C ARG A 518 -14.80 -11.05 4.26
N VAL A 519 -13.64 -10.97 4.90
CA VAL A 519 -12.78 -9.79 4.91
C VAL A 519 -11.82 -9.81 3.71
N VAL A 520 -11.87 -8.77 2.88
CA VAL A 520 -11.13 -8.66 1.62
C VAL A 520 -10.09 -7.54 1.61
N ALA A 521 -10.19 -6.58 2.55
CA ALA A 521 -9.31 -5.43 2.57
C ALA A 521 -8.10 -5.59 3.50
N LEU A 522 -8.27 -6.32 4.60
CA LEU A 522 -7.30 -6.32 5.71
C LEU A 522 -6.38 -7.52 5.69
N TRP A 523 -5.16 -7.28 6.16
CA TRP A 523 -4.16 -8.28 6.48
C TRP A 523 -4.62 -9.10 7.69
N PRO A 524 -4.54 -10.44 7.63
CA PRO A 524 -4.94 -11.31 8.74
C PRO A 524 -3.86 -11.38 9.83
N GLY A 525 -3.55 -10.23 10.46
CA GLY A 525 -2.51 -10.15 11.48
C GLY A 525 -2.17 -8.71 11.89
N SER A 526 -1.12 -8.57 12.71
CA SER A 526 -0.56 -7.26 13.08
C SER A 526 0.36 -6.72 11.99
N SER A 527 0.64 -5.42 12.03
CA SER A 527 1.61 -4.80 11.12
C SER A 527 2.99 -5.45 11.22
N VAL A 528 3.48 -5.70 12.44
CA VAL A 528 4.80 -6.31 12.68
C VAL A 528 4.84 -7.75 12.16
N GLN A 529 3.79 -8.53 12.36
CA GLN A 529 3.71 -9.89 11.80
C GLN A 529 3.70 -9.86 10.27
N CYS A 530 3.01 -8.89 9.64
CA CYS A 530 3.07 -8.70 8.20
C CYS A 530 4.51 -8.43 7.72
N LEU A 531 5.23 -7.53 8.40
CA LEU A 531 6.62 -7.23 8.08
C LEU A 531 7.52 -8.46 8.22
N GLU A 532 7.30 -9.29 9.23
CA GLU A 532 8.05 -10.54 9.42
C GLU A 532 7.79 -11.55 8.30
N VAL A 533 6.54 -11.72 7.87
CA VAL A 533 6.16 -12.61 6.76
C VAL A 533 6.74 -12.12 5.43
N LEU A 534 6.68 -10.81 5.16
CA LEU A 534 7.16 -10.22 3.92
C LEU A 534 8.70 -10.09 3.88
N ARG A 535 9.37 -10.14 5.03
CA ARG A 535 10.83 -9.98 5.10
C ARG A 535 11.56 -11.06 4.30
N SER A 536 11.07 -12.29 4.28
CA SER A 536 11.82 -13.45 3.77
C SER A 536 10.95 -14.24 2.78
N PRO A 537 11.05 -13.94 1.47
CA PRO A 537 10.25 -14.65 0.48
C PRO A 537 10.43 -16.16 0.56
N ARG A 538 9.31 -16.88 0.64
CA ARG A 538 9.28 -18.35 0.53
C ARG A 538 9.28 -18.74 -0.93
N TRP A 539 10.46 -18.99 -1.49
CA TRP A 539 10.58 -19.30 -2.92
C TRP A 539 9.88 -20.60 -3.32
N GLU A 540 9.68 -21.52 -2.38
CA GLU A 540 8.95 -22.78 -2.55
C GLU A 540 7.46 -22.56 -2.86
N ASP A 541 6.92 -21.38 -2.56
CA ASP A 541 5.52 -21.03 -2.81
C ASP A 541 5.31 -20.56 -4.26
N TYR A 542 6.37 -20.45 -5.05
CA TYR A 542 6.35 -20.06 -6.45
C TYR A 542 6.74 -21.19 -7.40
N LYS A 543 6.28 -21.08 -8.64
CA LYS A 543 6.78 -21.80 -9.81
C LYS A 543 7.72 -20.85 -10.57
N PHE A 544 8.83 -21.39 -11.03
CA PHE A 544 9.80 -20.65 -11.85
C PHE A 544 9.98 -21.34 -13.18
N GLU A 545 10.02 -20.55 -14.24
CA GLU A 545 10.36 -21.02 -15.58
C GLU A 545 11.71 -20.45 -15.98
N SER A 546 12.64 -21.33 -16.38
CA SER A 546 13.97 -20.88 -16.80
C SER A 546 13.91 -20.07 -18.09
N ALA A 547 14.74 -19.03 -18.18
CA ALA A 547 15.03 -18.33 -19.42
C ALA A 547 16.07 -19.08 -20.27
N ASP A 548 16.71 -20.13 -19.74
CA ASP A 548 17.73 -20.89 -20.43
C ASP A 548 17.12 -21.97 -21.36
N PRO A 549 17.37 -21.89 -22.68
CA PRO A 549 16.90 -22.90 -23.63
C PRO A 549 17.61 -24.25 -23.46
N THR A 550 18.75 -24.31 -22.76
CA THR A 550 19.51 -25.56 -22.56
C THR A 550 19.06 -26.38 -21.35
N GLY A 551 18.20 -25.83 -20.49
CA GLY A 551 17.75 -26.50 -19.27
C GLY A 551 18.81 -26.60 -18.16
N ASN A 552 19.92 -25.86 -18.24
CA ASN A 552 20.94 -25.81 -17.19
C ASN A 552 20.48 -24.87 -16.06
N LEU A 553 19.92 -25.43 -15.00
CA LEU A 553 19.47 -24.65 -13.83
C LEU A 553 20.60 -24.01 -13.00
N LEU A 554 21.85 -24.36 -13.27
CA LEU A 554 23.05 -23.78 -12.65
C LEU A 554 23.75 -22.76 -13.55
N ARG A 555 23.13 -22.39 -14.68
CA ARG A 555 23.70 -21.48 -15.67
C ARG A 555 24.08 -20.10 -15.09
N TRP A 556 23.38 -19.67 -14.04
CA TRP A 556 23.64 -18.42 -13.32
C TRP A 556 24.98 -18.34 -12.60
N ILE A 557 25.64 -19.48 -12.35
CA ILE A 557 26.99 -19.51 -11.76
C ILE A 557 28.02 -18.89 -12.73
N GLY A 558 27.72 -18.90 -14.04
CA GLY A 558 28.58 -18.30 -15.05
C GLY A 558 29.78 -19.19 -15.42
N ASN A 559 30.86 -18.55 -15.86
CA ASN A 559 32.08 -19.19 -16.37
C ASN A 559 33.21 -19.27 -15.32
N GLY A 560 32.89 -19.08 -14.04
CA GLY A 560 33.85 -19.11 -12.92
C GLY A 560 34.55 -17.77 -12.63
N TRP A 561 34.33 -16.73 -13.45
CA TRP A 561 34.79 -15.37 -13.16
C TRP A 561 33.80 -14.60 -12.28
N SER A 562 34.30 -13.57 -11.61
CA SER A 562 33.49 -12.54 -10.97
C SER A 562 33.78 -11.18 -11.61
N GLN A 563 32.75 -10.33 -11.75
CA GLN A 563 32.90 -8.99 -12.31
C GLN A 563 33.89 -8.13 -11.52
N VAL A 564 34.03 -8.36 -10.21
CA VAL A 564 34.94 -7.59 -9.36
C VAL A 564 36.41 -7.85 -9.66
N LEU A 565 36.76 -8.95 -10.34
CA LEU A 565 38.13 -9.23 -10.79
C LEU A 565 38.55 -8.31 -11.95
N THR A 566 37.61 -7.68 -12.65
CA THR A 566 37.87 -6.80 -13.78
C THR A 566 37.46 -5.35 -13.52
N GLU A 567 36.31 -5.12 -12.88
CA GLU A 567 35.66 -3.81 -12.75
C GLU A 567 35.28 -3.45 -11.31
N GLY A 568 35.91 -4.07 -10.30
CA GLY A 568 35.62 -3.80 -8.90
C GLY A 568 36.81 -3.99 -7.98
N ASP A 569 36.52 -4.16 -6.69
CA ASP A 569 37.50 -4.49 -5.67
C ASP A 569 37.47 -6.01 -5.41
N PRO A 570 38.48 -6.80 -5.80
CA PRO A 570 38.53 -8.24 -5.52
C PRO A 570 38.48 -8.62 -4.04
N SER A 571 38.80 -7.68 -3.15
CA SER A 571 38.85 -7.81 -1.70
C SER A 571 37.69 -7.16 -0.95
N TRP A 572 36.62 -6.76 -1.65
CA TRP A 572 35.42 -6.10 -1.09
C TRP A 572 34.82 -6.79 0.15
N PHE A 573 35.02 -8.11 0.29
CA PHE A 573 34.56 -8.88 1.43
C PHE A 573 35.28 -8.57 2.76
N LEU A 574 36.33 -7.73 2.72
CA LEU A 574 37.02 -7.19 3.89
C LEU A 574 36.59 -5.75 4.21
N ASP A 575 35.77 -5.12 3.39
CA ASP A 575 35.36 -3.74 3.59
C ASP A 575 34.56 -3.60 4.89
N PRO A 576 34.81 -2.55 5.71
CA PRO A 576 34.15 -2.40 7.01
C PRO A 576 32.61 -2.35 6.97
N ASP A 577 32.02 -1.93 5.86
CA ASP A 577 30.57 -1.90 5.65
C ASP A 577 29.98 -3.21 5.11
N VAL A 578 30.84 -4.17 4.75
CA VAL A 578 30.48 -5.52 4.31
C VAL A 578 30.68 -6.56 5.41
N VAL A 579 31.73 -6.41 6.22
CA VAL A 579 32.06 -7.35 7.30
C VAL A 579 31.02 -7.26 8.43
N ASP A 580 30.17 -8.27 8.54
CA ASP A 580 29.24 -8.44 9.66
C ASP A 580 29.96 -9.08 10.87
N ALA A 581 30.63 -8.25 11.66
CA ALA A 581 31.38 -8.70 12.83
C ALA A 581 30.42 -9.08 13.99
N PRO A 582 30.51 -10.30 14.53
CA PRO A 582 29.66 -10.70 15.67
C PRO A 582 30.09 -9.98 16.95
N ASP A 583 29.11 -9.74 17.84
CA ASP A 583 29.39 -9.25 19.18
C ASP A 583 30.24 -10.25 19.97
N GLU A 584 31.26 -9.77 20.69
CA GLU A 584 32.06 -10.61 21.57
C GLU A 584 31.23 -11.16 22.75
N GLY A 585 31.48 -12.42 23.14
CA GLY A 585 30.79 -13.07 24.26
C GLY A 585 29.55 -13.83 23.83
N LYS A 586 28.36 -13.27 24.10
CA LYS A 586 27.06 -13.88 23.81
C LYS A 586 26.32 -13.07 22.73
N PRO A 587 26.66 -13.24 21.43
CA PRO A 587 26.03 -12.49 20.36
C PRO A 587 24.52 -12.74 20.27
N GLU A 588 24.02 -13.90 20.67
CA GLU A 588 22.59 -14.21 20.76
C GLU A 588 21.82 -13.31 21.76
N ASP A 589 22.54 -12.73 22.72
CA ASP A 589 22.02 -11.84 23.75
C ASP A 589 22.10 -10.35 23.35
N SER A 590 22.60 -10.03 22.15
CA SER A 590 22.79 -8.64 21.76
C SER A 590 21.48 -7.89 21.58
N GLU A 591 21.53 -6.57 21.71
CA GLU A 591 20.34 -5.73 21.57
C GLU A 591 19.69 -5.90 20.18
N PHE A 592 20.50 -6.15 19.14
CA PHE A 592 20.01 -6.38 17.78
C PHE A 592 19.11 -7.61 17.69
N TYR A 593 19.54 -8.74 18.25
CA TYR A 593 18.77 -9.99 18.22
C TYR A 593 17.63 -10.03 19.25
N ARG A 594 17.69 -9.22 20.31
CA ARG A 594 16.56 -9.04 21.24
C ARG A 594 15.42 -8.19 20.69
N ARG A 595 15.69 -7.31 19.72
CA ARG A 595 14.69 -6.38 19.15
C ARG A 595 13.66 -7.07 18.25
N ARG A 596 13.96 -8.25 17.68
CA ARG A 596 13.06 -8.97 16.76
C ARG A 596 13.36 -10.47 16.75
N PRO A 597 12.36 -11.35 16.48
CA PRO A 597 12.60 -12.78 16.35
C PRO A 597 13.70 -13.12 15.35
N PHE A 598 14.48 -14.14 15.70
CA PHE A 598 15.54 -14.70 14.87
C PHE A 598 14.92 -15.48 13.69
N SER A 599 14.83 -14.84 12.53
CA SER A 599 14.62 -15.51 11.25
C SER A 599 15.20 -14.65 10.13
N TYR A 600 15.91 -15.27 9.19
CA TYR A 600 16.49 -14.62 8.02
C TYR A 600 15.64 -14.88 6.80
#